data_AF-A0A820J8D9-F1
#
_entry.id   AF-A0A820J8D9-F1
#
_cell.length_a   1.000
_cell.length_b   1.000
_cell.length_c   1.000
_cell.angle_alpha   90.00
_cell.angle_beta   90.00
_cell.angle_gamma   90.00
#
_symmetry.space_group_name_H-M   'P 1'
#
loop_
_entity.id
_entity.type
_entity.pdbx_description
1 polymer ?
#
loop_
_entity_poly.entity_id
_entity_poly.type
_entity_poly.pdbx_seq_one_letter_code
_entity_poly.pdbx_strand_id
1 'polypeptide(L)'
;NNQVLPSSLKYQTLFNDRVLSSSFSPNLTFEAILYVANVTKTDYGIYQCKAENKLGIDVSDIILTGLTVPDPPSQVEITNISHSSLLIHWIPGIDGGS
;
A
#
# COMPACT_ATOMS: atom_id res chain seq x y z
N ASN A 1 14.35 -35.08 8.57
CA ASN A 1 13.05 -34.63 9.11
C ASN A 1 13.09 -33.12 9.31
N ASN A 2 12.72 -32.35 8.29
CA ASN A 2 12.72 -30.89 8.36
C ASN A 2 11.35 -30.42 8.82
N GLN A 3 11.10 -30.47 10.13
CA GLN A 3 9.89 -29.88 10.70
C GLN A 3 10.05 -28.35 10.69
N VAL A 4 9.40 -27.73 9.72
CA VAL A 4 9.14 -26.29 9.67
C VAL A 4 8.41 -25.90 10.95
N LEU A 5 9.04 -25.08 11.79
CA LEU A 5 8.47 -24.69 13.08
C LEU A 5 7.16 -23.92 12.87
N PRO A 6 6.19 -24.00 13.80
CA PRO A 6 4.94 -23.23 13.76
C PRO A 6 5.15 -21.73 13.52
N SER A 7 6.26 -21.21 14.02
CA SER A 7 6.66 -19.80 14.01
C SER A 7 7.41 -19.37 12.75
N SER A 8 7.80 -20.32 11.90
CA SER A 8 8.62 -19.98 10.76
C SER A 8 7.78 -19.43 9.62
N LEU A 9 8.23 -18.30 9.09
CA LEU A 9 7.50 -17.48 8.13
C LEU A 9 8.26 -17.48 6.81
N LYS A 10 7.61 -17.92 5.75
CA LYS A 10 8.04 -17.66 4.38
C LYS A 10 7.44 -16.32 3.95
N TYR A 11 8.26 -15.43 3.42
CA TYR A 11 7.79 -14.14 2.93
C TYR A 11 8.27 -13.90 1.51
N GLN A 12 7.46 -13.19 0.74
CA GLN A 12 7.69 -12.91 -0.66
C GLN A 12 7.30 -11.47 -0.97
N THR A 13 8.12 -10.81 -1.78
CA THR A 13 7.74 -9.57 -2.45
C THR A 13 7.36 -9.92 -3.88
N LEU A 14 6.18 -9.47 -4.32
CA LEU A 14 5.67 -9.72 -5.67
C LEU A 14 5.40 -8.40 -6.40
N PHE A 15 5.44 -8.44 -7.73
CA PHE A 15 4.97 -7.38 -8.61
C PHE A 15 4.09 -7.99 -9.69
N ASN A 16 2.81 -7.60 -9.74
CA ASN A 16 1.80 -8.17 -10.64
C ASN A 16 1.82 -9.71 -10.60
N ASP A 17 1.66 -10.28 -9.40
CA ASP A 17 1.72 -11.72 -9.09
C ASP A 17 3.07 -12.43 -9.36
N ARG A 18 4.06 -11.72 -9.89
CA ARG A 18 5.41 -12.26 -10.12
C ARG A 18 6.27 -12.10 -8.87
N VAL A 19 6.79 -13.21 -8.35
CA VAL A 19 7.75 -13.19 -7.22
C VAL A 19 9.04 -12.48 -7.65
N LEU A 20 9.36 -11.38 -6.97
CA LEU A 20 10.61 -10.64 -7.11
C LEU A 20 11.66 -11.15 -6.12
N SER A 21 11.26 -11.37 -4.87
CA SER A 21 12.12 -11.87 -3.80
C SER A 21 11.37 -12.87 -2.93
N SER A 22 12.10 -13.80 -2.33
CA SER A 22 11.56 -14.75 -1.38
C SER A 22 12.61 -15.05 -0.34
N SER A 23 12.24 -15.00 0.93
CA SER A 23 13.11 -15.54 1.98
C SER A 23 12.30 -16.13 3.13
N PHE A 24 13.02 -16.66 4.11
CA PHE A 24 12.48 -17.45 5.21
C PHE A 24 13.05 -16.94 6.52
N SER A 25 12.17 -16.68 7.49
CA SER A 25 12.52 -16.29 8.85
C SER A 25 12.09 -17.40 9.81
N PRO A 26 12.95 -17.80 10.75
CA PRO A 26 12.53 -18.67 11.84
C PRO A 26 11.60 -17.95 12.84
N ASN A 27 11.54 -16.61 12.77
CA ASN A 27 10.72 -15.75 13.61
C ASN A 27 9.39 -15.38 12.93
N LEU A 28 8.44 -14.90 13.74
CA LEU A 28 7.13 -14.42 13.27
C LEU A 28 7.16 -13.03 12.63
N THR A 29 8.29 -12.33 12.72
CA THR A 29 8.47 -10.99 12.15
C THR A 29 9.46 -11.02 11.00
N PHE A 30 9.20 -10.15 10.02
CA PHE A 30 10.03 -9.93 8.87
C PHE A 30 9.90 -8.47 8.43
N GLU A 31 10.99 -7.92 7.91
CA GLU A 31 11.04 -6.60 7.30
C GLU A 31 11.73 -6.71 5.92
N ALA A 32 11.06 -6.20 4.90
CA ALA A 32 11.57 -6.07 3.54
C ALA A 32 11.62 -4.60 3.16
N ILE A 33 12.63 -4.23 2.37
CA ILE A 33 12.66 -2.95 1.69
C ILE A 33 12.80 -3.21 0.19
N LEU A 34 11.87 -2.66 -0.59
CA LEU A 34 11.93 -2.67 -2.05
C LEU A 34 12.21 -1.25 -2.54
N TYR A 35 13.29 -1.10 -3.30
CA TYR A 35 13.64 0.17 -3.94
C TYR A 35 13.38 0.06 -5.44
N VAL A 36 12.51 0.91 -5.98
CA VAL A 36 12.25 1.04 -7.42
C VAL A 36 12.79 2.41 -7.87
N ALA A 37 13.89 2.40 -8.59
CA ALA A 37 14.56 3.61 -9.05
C ALA A 37 14.12 3.97 -10.48
N ASN A 38 14.13 5.28 -10.81
CA ASN A 38 13.79 5.80 -12.14
C ASN A 38 12.45 5.27 -12.66
N VAL A 39 11.40 5.38 -11.83
CA VAL A 39 10.06 4.82 -12.08
C VAL A 39 9.53 5.26 -13.45
N THR A 40 9.06 4.28 -14.22
CA THR A 40 8.40 4.45 -15.51
C THR A 40 7.00 3.83 -15.50
N LYS A 41 6.24 3.98 -16.59
CA LYS A 41 4.89 3.41 -16.70
C LYS A 41 4.84 1.88 -16.57
N THR A 42 5.93 1.18 -16.85
CA THR A 42 5.99 -0.30 -16.73
C THR A 42 6.14 -0.76 -15.29
N ASP A 43 6.49 0.14 -14.38
CA ASP A 43 6.62 -0.13 -12.96
C ASP A 43 5.28 0.10 -12.23
N TYR A 44 4.30 0.72 -12.89
CA TYR A 44 2.96 0.85 -12.33
C TYR A 44 2.26 -0.51 -12.28
N GLY A 45 1.58 -0.76 -11.17
CA GLY A 45 0.96 -2.05 -10.89
C GLY A 45 0.83 -2.30 -9.40
N ILE A 46 0.65 -3.57 -9.06
CA ILE A 46 0.42 -4.02 -7.70
C ILE A 46 1.71 -4.66 -7.19
N TYR A 47 2.32 -4.03 -6.20
CA TYR A 47 3.38 -4.62 -5.38
C TYR A 47 2.74 -5.30 -4.18
N GLN A 48 3.21 -6.50 -3.82
CA GLN A 48 2.60 -7.26 -2.74
C GLN A 48 3.65 -7.78 -1.78
N CYS A 49 3.34 -7.68 -0.49
CA CYS A 49 4.05 -8.40 0.56
C CYS A 49 3.19 -9.60 0.98
N LYS A 50 3.68 -10.80 0.70
CA LYS A 50 3.02 -12.05 1.06
C LYS A 50 3.78 -12.73 2.20
N ALA A 51 3.09 -13.09 3.27
CA ALA A 51 3.61 -13.85 4.39
C ALA A 51 2.84 -15.17 4.53
N GLU A 52 3.55 -16.28 4.71
CA GLU A 52 2.99 -17.63 4.72
C GLU A 52 3.63 -18.44 5.85
N ASN A 53 2.78 -19.06 6.66
CA ASN A 53 3.17 -20.08 7.64
C ASN A 53 2.20 -21.27 7.56
N LYS A 54 2.39 -22.27 8.42
CA LYS A 54 1.54 -23.46 8.43
C LYS A 54 0.06 -23.21 8.77
N LEU A 55 -0.28 -22.05 9.32
CA LEU A 55 -1.63 -21.68 9.74
C LEU A 55 -2.36 -20.90 8.66
N GLY A 56 -1.64 -20.22 7.76
CA GLY A 56 -2.26 -19.45 6.70
C GLY A 56 -1.30 -18.56 5.94
N ILE A 57 -1.93 -17.73 5.10
CA ILE A 57 -1.28 -16.76 4.23
C ILE A 57 -1.93 -15.41 4.51
N ASP A 58 -1.09 -14.38 4.61
CA ASP A 58 -1.50 -12.99 4.63
C ASP A 58 -0.85 -12.24 3.46
N VAL A 59 -1.58 -11.33 2.85
CA VAL A 59 -1.14 -10.56 1.68
C VAL A 59 -1.55 -9.10 1.86
N SER A 60 -0.58 -8.22 1.67
CA SER A 60 -0.81 -6.77 1.66
C SER A 60 -0.44 -6.19 0.30
N ASP A 61 -1.39 -5.47 -0.30
CA ASP A 61 -1.27 -4.85 -1.62
C ASP A 61 -0.83 -3.38 -1.49
N ILE A 62 0.13 -3.00 -2.33
CA ILE A 62 0.66 -1.65 -2.47
C ILE A 62 0.52 -1.27 -3.95
N ILE A 63 -0.41 -0.38 -4.23
CA ILE A 63 -0.73 0.03 -5.61
C ILE A 63 0.15 1.22 -5.99
N LEU A 64 1.06 1.02 -6.93
CA LEU A 64 1.83 2.10 -7.54
C LEU A 64 1.14 2.55 -8.83
N THR A 65 0.68 3.78 -8.86
CA THR A 65 0.06 4.39 -10.03
C THR A 65 0.79 5.68 -10.40
N GLY A 66 0.58 6.16 -11.63
CA GLY A 66 1.07 7.47 -12.03
C GLY A 66 0.32 8.59 -11.31
N LEU A 67 0.91 9.78 -11.30
CA LEU A 67 0.23 10.98 -10.81
C LEU A 67 -1.06 11.21 -11.62
N THR A 68 -2.16 11.40 -10.91
CA THR A 68 -3.45 11.77 -11.51
C THR A 68 -3.81 13.20 -11.14
N VAL A 69 -4.84 13.73 -11.79
CA VAL A 69 -5.45 14.98 -11.33
C VAL A 69 -6.11 14.70 -9.97
N PRO A 70 -5.93 15.56 -8.95
CA PRO A 70 -6.62 15.40 -7.68
C PRO A 70 -8.13 15.35 -7.88
N ASP A 71 -8.81 14.54 -7.09
CA ASP A 71 -10.26 14.48 -7.11
C ASP A 71 -10.84 15.81 -6.56
N PRO A 72 -11.98 16.27 -7.11
CA PRO A 72 -12.66 17.42 -6.56
C PRO A 72 -13.09 17.14 -5.11
N PRO A 73 -13.03 18.15 -4.22
CA PRO A 73 -13.51 17.98 -2.85
C PRO A 73 -14.99 17.65 -2.84
N SER A 74 -15.40 16.82 -1.88
CA SER A 74 -16.78 16.42 -1.69
C SER A 74 -17.36 17.05 -0.42
N GLN A 75 -18.69 16.99 -0.27
CA GLN A 75 -19.40 17.49 0.91
C GLN A 75 -19.01 18.93 1.30
N VAL A 76 -19.06 19.83 0.31
CA VAL A 76 -18.78 21.24 0.53
C VAL A 76 -19.95 21.87 1.28
N GLU A 77 -19.70 22.29 2.52
CA GLU A 77 -20.71 22.82 3.43
C GLU A 77 -20.26 24.16 4.04
N ILE A 78 -21.20 25.09 4.18
CA ILE A 78 -20.96 26.34 4.90
C ILE A 78 -21.25 26.08 6.37
N THR A 79 -20.23 26.24 7.22
CA THR A 79 -20.31 25.96 8.65
C THR A 79 -20.50 27.22 9.49
N ASN A 80 -20.15 28.40 8.96
CA ASN A 80 -20.41 29.67 9.62
C ASN A 80 -20.55 30.81 8.60
N ILE A 81 -21.46 31.74 8.89
CA ILE A 81 -21.74 32.92 8.07
C ILE A 81 -21.61 34.16 8.97
N SER A 82 -20.76 35.09 8.57
CA SER A 82 -20.70 36.43 9.15
C SER A 82 -21.14 37.47 8.11
N HIS A 83 -21.20 38.73 8.53
CA HIS A 83 -21.53 39.83 7.61
C HIS A 83 -20.50 39.99 6.47
N SER A 84 -19.27 39.53 6.64
CA SER A 84 -18.19 39.72 5.65
C SER A 84 -17.36 38.47 5.35
N SER A 85 -17.76 37.30 5.84
CA SER A 85 -17.02 36.06 5.61
C SER A 85 -17.91 34.82 5.69
N LEU A 86 -17.46 33.77 5.01
CA LEU A 86 -18.00 32.42 5.07
C LEU A 86 -16.91 31.48 5.54
N LEU A 87 -17.24 30.58 6.46
CA LEU A 87 -16.42 29.43 6.80
C LEU A 87 -16.97 28.22 6.05
N ILE A 88 -16.11 27.55 5.28
CA ILE A 88 -16.47 26.41 4.45
C ILE A 88 -15.69 25.19 4.95
N HIS A 89 -16.37 24.07 5.07
CA HIS A 89 -15.79 22.76 5.34
C HIS A 89 -16.01 21.86 4.11
N TRP A 90 -15.05 20.98 3.82
CA TRP A 90 -15.16 19.99 2.74
C TRP A 90 -14.32 18.77 3.08
N ILE A 91 -14.65 17.65 2.43
CA ILE A 91 -13.84 16.43 2.48
C ILE A 91 -12.88 16.43 1.28
N PRO A 92 -11.56 16.36 1.50
CA PRO A 92 -10.60 16.23 0.41
C PRO A 92 -10.78 14.89 -0.32
N GLY A 93 -10.68 14.92 -1.64
CA GLY A 93 -10.59 13.71 -2.46
C GLY A 93 -9.18 13.11 -2.45
N ILE A 94 -8.94 12.13 -3.31
CA ILE A 94 -7.59 11.60 -3.55
C ILE A 94 -6.73 12.75 -4.13
N ASP A 95 -5.54 12.94 -3.57
CA ASP A 95 -4.61 14.03 -3.94
C ASP A 95 -3.92 13.82 -5.31
N GLY A 96 -4.20 12.72 -5.99
CA GLY A 96 -3.56 12.37 -7.25
C GLY A 96 -2.10 11.91 -7.10
N GLY A 97 -1.68 11.56 -5.88
CA GLY A 97 -0.36 11.01 -5.57
C GLY A 97 0.71 12.04 -5.17
N SER A 98 0.31 13.19 -4.59
CA SER A 98 1.26 14.24 -4.12
C SER A 98 0.94 14.79 -2.74
#